data_AF-A0A6A6DE39-F1
#
_entry.id   AF-A0A6A6DE39-F1
#
_cell.length_a   1.000
_cell.length_b   1.000
_cell.length_c   1.000
_cell.angle_alpha   90.00
_cell.angle_beta   90.00
_cell.angle_gamma   90.00
#
_symmetry.space_group_name_H-M   'P 1'
#
loop_
_entity.id
_entity.type
_entity.pdbx_description
1 polymer ?
#
loop_
_entity_poly.entity_id
_entity_poly.type
_entity_poly.pdbx_seq_one_letter_code
_entity_poly.pdbx_strand_id
1 'polypeptide(L)'
;FPHNFGNNKKLPFDPACNGKKLWEFPILHGDNIFGGGDPGADRVVFFIYTDNPDTNPTDDGSYCGVMTHDGAPQGEFNLCPVED
;
A
#
# COMPACT_ATOMS: atom_id res chain seq x y z
N PHE A 1 3.85 11.09 0.39
CA PHE A 1 3.07 9.92 0.83
C PHE A 1 1.74 10.37 1.41
N PRO A 2 0.64 9.62 1.17
CA PRO A 2 0.59 8.45 0.29
C PRO A 2 0.91 8.80 -1.17
N HIS A 3 1.29 7.81 -1.99
CA HIS A 3 1.51 7.97 -3.43
C HIS A 3 0.58 7.05 -4.22
N ASN A 4 0.22 7.44 -5.44
CA ASN A 4 -0.53 6.58 -6.34
C ASN A 4 0.34 5.37 -6.72
N PHE A 5 -0.18 4.16 -6.49
CA PHE A 5 0.46 2.92 -6.89
C PHE A 5 -0.16 2.38 -8.18
N GLY A 6 0.58 2.48 -9.29
CA GLY A 6 0.06 2.06 -10.60
C GLY A 6 -0.10 0.54 -10.78
N ASN A 7 0.46 -0.28 -9.90
CA ASN A 7 0.48 -1.76 -9.99
C ASN A 7 0.81 -2.30 -11.40
N ASN A 8 1.80 -1.72 -12.10
CA ASN A 8 2.17 -2.10 -13.47
C ASN A 8 2.62 -3.57 -13.59
N LYS A 9 3.13 -4.13 -12.49
CA LYS A 9 3.58 -5.53 -12.40
C LYS A 9 2.45 -6.51 -12.05
N LYS A 10 1.22 -6.01 -11.85
CA LYS A 10 0.03 -6.81 -11.56
C LYS A 10 0.24 -7.73 -10.37
N LEU A 11 0.75 -7.17 -9.26
CA LEU A 11 0.80 -7.88 -8.00
C LEU A 11 -0.61 -8.35 -7.61
N PRO A 12 -0.76 -9.61 -7.18
CA PRO A 12 -2.06 -10.22 -6.92
C PRO A 12 -2.58 -9.82 -5.53
N PHE A 13 -2.98 -8.56 -5.37
CA PHE A 13 -3.66 -8.09 -4.16
C PHE A 13 -5.03 -8.72 -3.97
N ASP A 14 -5.68 -8.37 -2.85
CA ASP A 14 -7.07 -8.71 -2.60
C ASP A 14 -7.95 -8.43 -3.84
N PRO A 15 -8.80 -9.39 -4.27
CA PRO A 15 -9.67 -9.21 -5.42
C PRO A 15 -10.56 -7.96 -5.38
N ALA A 16 -10.93 -7.47 -4.19
CA ALA A 16 -11.69 -6.23 -4.02
C ALA A 16 -10.97 -4.98 -4.57
N CYS A 17 -9.64 -5.04 -4.70
CA CYS A 17 -8.81 -3.96 -5.21
C CYS A 17 -8.66 -3.95 -6.73
N ASN A 18 -9.18 -4.96 -7.42
CA ASN A 18 -9.11 -5.04 -8.88
C ASN A 18 -9.85 -3.87 -9.55
N GLY A 19 -9.15 -3.17 -10.45
CA GLY A 19 -9.68 -2.02 -11.18
C GLY A 19 -9.85 -0.75 -10.34
N LYS A 20 -9.39 -0.75 -9.08
CA LYS A 20 -9.39 0.44 -8.21
C LYS A 20 -8.12 1.27 -8.43
N LYS A 21 -8.20 2.56 -8.10
CA LYS A 21 -7.03 3.42 -7.97
C LYS A 21 -6.36 3.09 -6.63
N LEU A 22 -5.14 2.56 -6.70
CA LEU A 22 -4.41 2.12 -5.53
C LEU A 22 -3.48 3.24 -5.02
N TRP A 23 -3.24 3.19 -3.72
CA TRP A 23 -2.34 4.07 -2.99
C TRP A 23 -1.38 3.23 -2.17
N GLU A 24 -0.15 3.69 -2.06
CA GLU A 24 0.88 3.11 -1.20
C GLU A 24 1.29 4.07 -0.08
N PHE A 25 1.57 3.52 1.10
CA PHE A 25 2.11 4.25 2.24
C PHE A 25 3.19 3.43 2.97
N PRO A 26 4.30 4.03 3.44
CA PRO A 26 5.35 3.30 4.13
C PRO A 26 4.90 2.72 5.46
N ILE A 27 5.26 1.46 5.69
CA ILE A 27 5.14 0.81 7.01
C ILE A 27 6.55 0.78 7.60
N LEU A 28 6.72 1.35 8.79
CA LEU A 28 7.96 1.27 9.53
C LEU A 28 7.84 0.18 10.59
N HIS A 29 8.91 -0.59 10.78
CA HIS A 29 8.97 -1.55 11.88
C HIS A 29 8.95 -0.82 13.25
N GLY A 30 8.37 -1.47 14.25
CA GLY A 30 8.30 -0.95 15.62
C GLY A 30 7.18 0.07 15.85
N ASP A 31 6.04 -0.10 15.18
CA ASP A 31 4.79 0.67 15.38
C ASP A 31 4.91 2.18 15.16
N ASN A 32 5.90 2.61 14.38
CA ASN A 32 6.08 4.01 14.05
C ASN A 32 5.31 4.38 12.78
N ILE A 33 4.54 5.45 12.82
CA ILE A 33 3.92 6.03 11.63
C ILE A 33 4.98 6.81 10.86
N PHE A 34 5.08 6.58 9.56
CA PHE A 34 5.99 7.34 8.71
C PHE A 34 5.66 8.84 8.74
N GLY A 35 6.62 9.64 9.20
CA GLY A 35 6.52 11.10 9.27
C GLY A 35 7.43 11.85 8.30
N GLY A 36 8.19 11.14 7.46
CA GLY A 36 9.21 11.71 6.56
C GLY A 36 10.57 11.02 6.69
N GLY A 37 11.49 11.32 5.77
CA GLY A 37 12.81 10.69 5.71
C GLY A 37 12.85 9.45 4.82
N ASP A 38 13.67 8.47 5.20
CA ASP A 38 13.76 7.18 4.51
C ASP A 38 12.48 6.36 4.75
N PRO A 39 11.71 6.03 3.71
CA PRO A 39 10.50 5.24 3.85
C PRO A 39 10.76 3.74 4.07
N GLY A 40 12.00 3.26 3.98
CA GLY A 40 12.30 1.83 4.09
C GLY A 40 11.74 1.02 2.91
N ALA A 41 11.71 -0.31 3.05
CA ALA A 41 11.30 -1.23 1.99
C ALA A 41 9.79 -1.46 1.89
N ASP A 42 9.09 -1.46 3.04
CA ASP A 42 7.73 -1.99 3.13
C ASP A 42 6.65 -0.93 2.89
N ARG A 43 5.59 -1.32 2.19
CA ARG A 43 4.45 -0.46 1.87
C ARG A 43 3.14 -1.20 2.12
N VAL A 44 2.18 -0.51 2.75
CA VAL A 44 0.77 -0.92 2.71
C VAL A 44 0.14 -0.38 1.43
N VAL A 45 -0.67 -1.20 0.78
CA VAL A 45 -1.46 -0.82 -0.38
C VAL A 45 -2.95 -0.83 -0.02
N PHE A 46 -3.65 0.22 -0.42
CA PHE A 46 -5.07 0.42 -0.15
C PHE A 46 -5.73 1.20 -1.28
N PHE A 47 -7.06 1.25 -1.28
CA PHE A 47 -7.82 2.21 -2.09
C PHE A 47 -8.75 3.03 -1.21
N ILE A 48 -9.18 4.19 -1.70
CA ILE A 48 -10.09 5.12 -1.03
C ILE A 48 -11.43 5.10 -1.80
N TYR A 49 -12.58 5.13 -1.12
CA TYR A 49 -13.88 5.06 -1.79
C TYR A 49 -14.32 6.40 -2.36
N THR A 50 -13.98 7.51 -1.71
CA THR A 50 -14.31 8.87 -2.15
C THR A 50 -13.08 9.65 -2.61
N ASP A 51 -13.31 10.83 -3.21
CA ASP A 51 -12.23 11.73 -3.61
C ASP A 51 -11.60 12.46 -2.42
N ASN A 52 -12.26 12.50 -1.25
CA ASN A 52 -11.77 13.18 -0.06
C ASN A 52 -12.01 12.36 1.23
N PRO A 53 -11.01 11.55 1.66
CA PRO A 53 -11.12 10.70 2.84
C PRO A 53 -11.28 11.46 4.16
N ASP A 54 -10.91 12.74 4.20
CA ASP A 54 -11.06 13.55 5.41
C ASP A 54 -12.53 13.79 5.77
N THR A 55 -13.45 13.58 4.82
CA THR A 55 -14.89 13.75 5.05
C THR A 55 -15.54 12.57 5.77
N ASN A 56 -14.95 11.36 5.68
CA ASN A 56 -15.37 10.18 6.42
C ASN A 56 -14.17 9.27 6.74
N PRO A 57 -13.31 9.67 7.69
CA PRO A 57 -12.00 9.06 7.89
C PRO A 57 -12.04 7.63 8.44
N THR A 58 -13.17 7.17 8.98
CA THR A 58 -13.27 5.84 9.60
C THR A 58 -13.58 4.72 8.61
N ASP A 59 -14.25 5.02 7.50
CA ASP A 59 -14.73 4.00 6.55
C ASP A 59 -14.40 4.33 5.09
N ASP A 60 -13.58 5.35 4.80
CA ASP A 60 -13.29 5.76 3.43
C ASP A 60 -12.07 5.03 2.80
N GLY A 61 -11.87 3.76 3.11
CA GLY A 61 -10.86 2.97 2.42
C GLY A 61 -10.90 1.48 2.70
N SER A 62 -10.15 0.74 1.90
CA SER A 62 -9.98 -0.69 2.09
C SER A 62 -8.55 -1.11 1.84
N TYR A 63 -8.08 -2.07 2.65
CA TYR A 63 -6.78 -2.70 2.54
C TYR A 63 -6.72 -3.65 1.34
N CYS A 64 -5.59 -3.65 0.64
CA CYS A 64 -5.33 -4.52 -0.51
C CYS A 64 -4.23 -5.54 -0.28
N GLY A 65 -3.23 -5.18 0.54
CA GLY A 65 -2.04 -6.00 0.74
C GLY A 65 -0.87 -5.19 1.29
N VAL A 66 0.19 -5.91 1.65
CA VAL A 66 1.51 -5.34 1.93
C VAL A 66 2.48 -5.82 0.85
N MET A 67 3.40 -4.94 0.46
CA MET A 67 4.45 -5.24 -0.50
C MET A 67 5.80 -4.72 0.01
N THR A 68 6.88 -5.30 -0.51
CA THR A 68 8.24 -4.96 -0.08
C THR A 68 9.20 -4.89 -1.26
N HIS A 69 10.18 -3.99 -1.16
CA HIS A 69 11.35 -3.99 -2.04
C HIS A 69 12.32 -5.14 -1.74
N ASP A 70 12.22 -5.77 -0.57
CA ASP A 70 13.15 -6.81 -0.16
C ASP A 70 13.00 -8.06 -1.02
N GLY A 71 14.12 -8.50 -1.59
CA GLY A 71 14.14 -9.63 -2.53
C GLY A 71 13.42 -9.36 -3.86
N ALA A 72 12.93 -8.14 -4.11
CA ALA A 72 12.36 -7.74 -5.39
C ALA A 72 13.45 -7.26 -6.36
N PRO A 73 13.21 -7.32 -7.68
CA PRO A 73 14.07 -6.65 -8.65
C PRO A 73 14.22 -5.15 -8.33
N GLN A 74 15.33 -4.55 -8.77
CA GLN A 74 15.64 -3.16 -8.44
C GLN A 74 14.50 -2.21 -8.85
N GLY A 75 13.95 -1.49 -7.87
CA GLY A 75 12.84 -0.55 -8.07
C GLY A 75 11.46 -1.20 -8.22
N GLU A 76 11.37 -2.52 -8.03
CA GLU A 76 10.12 -3.28 -8.04
C GLU A 76 9.73 -3.72 -6.63
N PHE A 77 8.54 -4.31 -6.51
CA PHE A 77 8.01 -4.82 -5.27
C PHE A 77 7.57 -6.27 -5.43
N ASN A 78 7.73 -7.05 -4.36
CA ASN A 78 7.06 -8.34 -4.18
C ASN A 78 5.88 -8.17 -3.23
N LEU A 79 4.84 -8.98 -3.42
CA LEU A 79 3.75 -9.08 -2.44
C LEU A 79 4.26 -9.82 -1.20
N CYS A 80 4.04 -9.25 -0.01
CA CYS A 80 4.32 -9.95 1.23
C CYS A 80 3.31 -11.10 1.41
N PRO A 81 3.75 -12.31 1.81
CA PRO A 81 2.84 -13.40 2.10
C PRO A 81 1.92 -12.99 3.25
N VAL A 82 0.63 -13.30 3.12
CA VAL A 82 -0.30 -13.26 4.25
C VAL A 82 -0.08 -14.56 5.02
N GLU A 83 0.37 -14.48 6.26
CA GLU A 83 0.42 -15.65 7.14
C GLU A 83 -0.99 -15.92 7.67
N ASP A 84 -1.48 -17.14 7.44
CA ASP A 84 -2.78 -17.66 7.93
C ASP A 84 -2.74 -18.03 9.43
#